data_AF-A0A6B3C8Y5-F1
#
_entry.id   AF-A0A6B3C8Y5-F1
#
_cell.length_a   1.000
_cell.length_b   1.000
_cell.length_c   1.000
_cell.angle_alpha   90.00
_cell.angle_beta   90.00
_cell.angle_gamma   90.00
#
_symmetry.space_group_name_H-M   'P 1'
#
loop_
_entity.id
_entity.type
_entity.pdbx_description
1 polymer ?
#
loop_
_entity_poly.entity_id
_entity_poly.type
_entity_poly.pdbx_seq_one_letter_code
_entity_poly.pdbx_strand_id
1 'polypeptide(L)'
;PLWSTVRISGLDVDERDRAVARLRGGRTLATFPAEVADAKAQLMAVASRDIAAAFAPIDTWPPDLRVVARPWMTHQSGAKTATGTASATIDLVETILDGREIVVAGQVALAGEASVGGSPVDGVLGVPVVVGPEGWTRVLLDPLP
;
A
#
# COMPACT_ATOMS: atom_id res chain seq x y z
N PRO A 1 -4.74 11.92 -3.92
CA PRO A 1 -3.96 13.17 -3.67
C PRO A 1 -3.23 13.61 -4.94
N LEU A 2 -3.54 14.80 -5.48
CA LEU A 2 -2.91 15.34 -6.68
C LEU A 2 -1.55 15.98 -6.31
N TRP A 3 -0.46 15.32 -6.70
CA TRP A 3 0.93 15.76 -6.47
C TRP A 3 1.25 17.15 -7.04
N SER A 4 0.44 17.66 -7.97
CA SER A 4 0.53 19.01 -8.54
C SER A 4 0.31 20.15 -7.53
N THR A 5 -0.16 19.84 -6.32
CA THR A 5 -0.38 20.81 -5.24
C THR A 5 0.79 20.89 -4.24
N VAL A 6 1.77 19.99 -4.33
CA VAL A 6 2.91 19.95 -3.41
C VAL A 6 4.01 20.88 -3.94
N ARG A 7 4.24 22.00 -3.25
CA ARG A 7 5.41 22.86 -3.46
C ARG A 7 6.50 22.46 -2.47
N ILE A 8 7.59 21.89 -2.97
CA ILE A 8 8.77 21.57 -2.17
C ILE A 8 9.74 22.74 -2.30
N SER A 9 9.82 23.57 -1.26
CA SER A 9 10.94 24.50 -1.12
C SER A 9 12.16 23.73 -0.61
N GLY A 10 13.32 23.92 -1.25
CA GLY A 10 14.58 23.36 -0.75
C GLY A 10 14.98 23.98 0.60
N LEU A 11 15.74 23.23 1.39
CA LEU A 11 16.43 23.76 2.57
C LEU A 11 17.79 24.32 2.14
N ASP A 12 18.21 25.44 2.72
CA ASP A 12 19.61 25.84 2.63
C ASP A 12 20.53 24.87 3.38
N VAL A 13 21.85 25.03 3.23
CA VAL A 13 22.84 24.13 3.83
C VAL A 13 22.73 24.10 5.36
N ASP A 14 22.54 25.25 5.99
CA ASP A 14 22.49 25.36 7.45
C ASP A 14 21.16 24.83 8.00
N GLU A 15 20.06 25.06 7.29
CA GLU A 15 18.74 24.50 7.58
C GLU A 15 18.74 22.98 7.48
N ARG A 16 19.37 22.43 6.43
CA ARG A 16 19.56 21.00 6.27
C ARG A 16 20.39 20.44 7.41
N ASP A 17 21.51 21.08 7.76
CA ASP A 17 22.40 20.57 8.80
C ASP A 17 21.72 20.60 10.18
N ARG A 18 20.96 21.66 10.50
CA ARG A 18 20.10 21.71 11.69
C ARG A 18 19.02 20.63 11.68
N ALA A 19 18.37 20.40 10.53
CA ALA A 19 17.33 19.38 10.40
C ALA A 19 17.91 17.97 10.59
N VAL A 20 19.06 17.67 9.98
CA VAL A 20 19.77 16.39 10.14
C VAL A 20 20.24 16.20 11.57
N ALA A 21 20.82 17.22 12.20
CA ALA A 21 21.22 17.15 13.61
C ALA A 21 20.03 16.87 14.53
N ARG A 22 18.90 17.56 14.32
CA ARG A 22 17.66 17.32 15.05
C ARG A 22 17.10 15.91 14.84
N LEU A 23 17.12 15.41 13.61
CA LEU A 23 16.60 14.08 13.27
C LEU A 23 17.47 12.95 13.84
N ARG A 24 18.79 13.12 13.85
CA ARG A 24 19.73 12.16 14.45
C ARG A 24 19.74 12.24 15.98
N GLY A 25 19.52 13.42 16.55
CA GLY A 25 19.65 13.66 17.98
C GLY A 25 21.02 13.24 18.50
N GLY A 26 21.08 12.72 19.72
CA GLY A 26 22.29 12.15 20.33
C GLY A 26 22.53 10.67 20.00
N ARG A 27 21.83 10.12 19.00
CA ARG A 27 21.91 8.68 18.68
C ARG A 27 23.23 8.35 18.00
N THR A 28 23.79 7.20 18.35
CA THR A 28 25.03 6.69 17.74
C THR A 28 24.81 5.27 17.24
N LEU A 29 25.65 4.82 16.30
CA LEU A 29 25.57 3.45 15.80
C LEU A 29 26.04 2.40 16.81
N ALA A 30 26.71 2.81 17.90
CA ALA A 30 27.23 1.89 18.90
C ALA A 30 26.10 1.15 19.65
N THR A 31 24.98 1.83 19.91
CA THR A 31 23.82 1.27 20.62
C THR A 31 22.76 0.71 19.69
N PHE A 32 22.83 1.03 18.40
CA PHE A 32 21.79 0.71 17.43
C PHE A 32 21.41 -0.78 17.36
N PRO A 33 22.35 -1.75 17.41
CA PRO A 33 21.96 -3.16 17.44
C PRO A 33 21.11 -3.56 18.64
N ALA A 34 21.39 -2.99 19.83
CA ALA A 34 20.63 -3.25 21.04
C ALA A 34 19.22 -2.62 20.93
N GLU A 35 19.14 -1.39 20.43
CA GLU A 35 17.86 -0.71 20.20
C GLU A 35 16.96 -1.47 19.22
N VAL A 36 17.54 -2.08 18.18
CA VAL A 36 16.80 -2.95 17.25
C VAL A 36 16.30 -4.23 17.93
N ALA A 37 17.10 -4.82 18.82
CA ALA A 37 16.69 -6.01 19.57
C ALA A 37 15.53 -5.70 20.53
N ASP A 38 15.63 -4.60 21.28
CA ASP A 38 14.59 -4.13 22.19
C ASP A 38 13.30 -3.80 21.45
N ALA A 39 13.41 -3.11 20.31
CA ALA A 39 12.28 -2.81 19.44
C ALA A 39 11.56 -4.10 18.99
N LYS A 40 12.30 -5.12 18.53
CA LYS A 40 11.72 -6.41 18.13
C LYS A 40 11.02 -7.11 19.30
N ALA A 41 11.61 -7.09 20.48
CA ALA A 41 11.00 -7.68 21.68
C ALA A 41 9.68 -6.98 22.03
N GLN A 42 9.65 -5.65 22.01
CA GLN A 42 8.43 -4.86 22.22
C GLN A 42 7.35 -5.20 21.19
N LEU A 43 7.70 -5.28 19.91
CA LEU A 43 6.75 -5.62 18.85
C LEU A 43 6.19 -7.03 19.00
N MET A 44 7.01 -8.03 19.37
CA MET A 44 6.52 -9.39 19.61
C MET A 44 5.58 -9.48 20.80
N ALA A 45 5.84 -8.71 21.86
CA ALA A 45 4.93 -8.67 23.01
C ALA A 45 3.53 -8.19 22.59
N VAL A 46 3.45 -7.15 21.75
CA VAL A 46 2.17 -6.65 21.22
C VAL A 46 1.56 -7.63 20.20
N ALA A 47 2.36 -8.07 19.22
CA ALA A 47 1.93 -8.94 18.13
C ALA A 47 1.40 -10.30 18.59
N SER A 48 1.86 -10.80 19.74
CA SER A 48 1.35 -12.03 20.36
C SER A 48 -0.14 -11.95 20.74
N ARG A 49 -0.67 -10.74 20.89
CA ARG A 49 -2.07 -10.47 21.23
C ARG A 49 -2.84 -9.87 20.05
N ASP A 50 -2.22 -8.94 19.34
CA ASP A 50 -2.80 -8.26 18.19
C ASP A 50 -1.68 -7.83 17.22
N ILE A 51 -1.68 -8.47 16.05
CA ILE A 51 -0.67 -8.28 15.02
C ILE A 51 -0.78 -6.92 14.31
N ALA A 52 -2.00 -6.37 14.22
CA ALA A 52 -2.25 -5.08 13.60
C ALA A 52 -1.82 -3.94 14.54
N ALA A 53 -2.10 -4.08 15.84
CA ALA A 53 -1.68 -3.11 16.85
C ALA A 53 -0.16 -2.92 16.92
N ALA A 54 0.63 -3.93 16.55
CA ALA A 54 2.09 -3.84 16.54
C ALA A 54 2.64 -2.79 15.56
N PHE A 55 1.87 -2.33 14.57
CA PHE A 55 2.34 -1.29 13.64
C PHE A 55 2.28 0.13 14.22
N ALA A 56 1.37 0.41 15.15
CA ALA A 56 1.17 1.76 15.67
C ALA A 56 2.38 2.34 16.43
N PRO A 57 3.08 1.58 17.31
CA PRO A 57 4.27 2.07 17.99
C PRO A 57 5.39 2.50 17.04
N ILE A 58 5.52 1.82 15.90
CA ILE A 58 6.59 2.07 14.92
C ILE A 58 6.53 3.53 14.42
N ASP A 59 5.35 4.10 14.24
CA ASP A 59 5.22 5.46 13.71
C ASP A 59 5.68 6.55 14.68
N THR A 60 5.87 6.21 15.95
CA THR A 60 6.43 7.10 17.00
C THR A 60 7.95 7.03 17.11
N TRP A 61 8.60 6.07 16.44
CA TRP A 61 10.02 5.80 16.62
C TRP A 61 10.94 6.69 15.76
N PRO A 62 12.22 6.80 16.14
CA PRO A 62 13.24 7.44 15.33
C PRO A 62 13.32 6.85 13.90
N PRO A 63 13.65 7.67 12.87
CA PRO A 63 13.62 7.22 11.47
C PRO A 63 14.50 6.00 11.16
N ASP A 64 15.68 5.91 11.76
CA ASP A 64 16.62 4.80 11.65
C ASP A 64 16.00 3.48 12.15
N LEU A 65 15.30 3.53 13.28
CA LEU A 65 14.65 2.36 13.86
C LEU A 65 13.41 1.95 13.04
N ARG A 66 12.65 2.92 12.53
CA ARG A 66 11.47 2.69 11.66
C ARG A 66 11.81 1.92 10.39
N VAL A 67 12.93 2.27 9.76
CA VAL A 67 13.40 1.64 8.51
C VAL A 67 13.67 0.15 8.70
N VAL A 68 14.08 -0.29 9.90
CA VAL A 68 14.30 -1.71 10.21
C VAL A 68 13.02 -2.37 10.71
N ALA A 69 12.32 -1.71 11.64
CA ALA A 69 11.18 -2.28 12.35
C ALA A 69 9.98 -2.56 11.45
N ARG A 70 9.62 -1.62 10.56
CA ARG A 70 8.43 -1.75 9.72
C ARG A 70 8.52 -2.93 8.74
N PRO A 71 9.59 -3.09 7.94
CA PRO A 71 9.73 -4.27 7.06
C PRO A 71 9.79 -5.58 7.84
N TRP A 72 10.47 -5.59 8.99
CA TRP A 72 10.54 -6.78 9.84
C TRP A 72 9.16 -7.16 10.39
N MET A 73 8.37 -6.20 10.88
CA MET A 73 7.02 -6.48 11.37
C MET A 73 6.09 -6.89 10.23
N THR A 74 6.22 -6.31 9.03
CA THR A 74 5.51 -6.78 7.83
C THR A 74 5.85 -8.24 7.53
N HIS A 75 7.12 -8.64 7.58
CA HIS A 75 7.52 -10.03 7.41
C HIS A 75 6.89 -10.96 8.46
N GLN A 76 6.91 -10.56 9.73
CA GLN A 76 6.33 -11.33 10.84
C GLN A 76 4.81 -11.39 10.79
N SER A 77 4.17 -10.31 10.33
CA SER A 77 2.72 -10.20 10.32
C SER A 77 2.03 -11.23 9.43
N GLY A 78 2.78 -11.88 8.54
CA GLY A 78 2.20 -12.73 7.52
C GLY A 78 1.30 -11.96 6.56
N ALA A 79 1.31 -10.61 6.59
CA ALA A 79 0.73 -9.72 5.59
C ALA A 79 1.50 -9.87 4.28
N LYS A 80 1.39 -11.06 3.71
CA LYS A 80 1.72 -11.41 2.35
C LYS A 80 0.55 -10.92 1.50
N THR A 81 0.82 -10.66 0.24
CA THR A 81 -0.16 -10.34 -0.82
C THR A 81 -1.46 -11.15 -0.71
N ALA A 82 -1.40 -12.40 -0.23
CA ALA A 82 -2.55 -13.27 0.01
C ALA A 82 -3.70 -12.64 0.83
N THR A 83 -3.42 -11.92 1.93
CA THR A 83 -4.50 -11.31 2.75
C THR A 83 -5.17 -10.14 2.03
N GLY A 84 -4.37 -9.33 1.31
CA GLY A 84 -4.89 -8.24 0.47
C GLY A 84 -5.74 -8.77 -0.68
N THR A 85 -5.28 -9.83 -1.35
CA THR A 85 -6.03 -10.49 -2.43
C THR A 85 -7.30 -11.17 -1.94
N ALA A 86 -7.26 -11.84 -0.78
CA ALA A 86 -8.43 -12.46 -0.18
C ALA A 86 -9.49 -11.43 0.22
N SER A 87 -9.06 -10.32 0.83
CA SER A 87 -9.98 -9.22 1.19
C SER A 87 -10.64 -8.62 -0.05
N ALA A 88 -9.86 -8.32 -1.09
CA ALA A 88 -10.41 -7.80 -2.36
C ALA A 88 -11.39 -8.78 -3.05
N THR A 89 -11.16 -10.09 -2.89
CA THR A 89 -12.07 -11.12 -3.41
C THR A 89 -13.36 -11.18 -2.60
N ILE A 90 -13.29 -11.11 -1.27
CA ILE A 90 -14.46 -11.08 -0.40
C ILE A 90 -15.30 -9.83 -0.69
N ASP A 91 -14.68 -8.65 -0.78
CA ASP A 91 -15.37 -7.39 -1.10
C ASP A 91 -16.13 -7.47 -2.43
N LEU A 92 -15.51 -8.11 -3.45
CA LEU A 92 -16.15 -8.35 -4.74
C LEU A 92 -17.35 -9.28 -4.61
N VAL A 93 -17.22 -10.40 -3.88
CA VAL A 93 -18.30 -11.37 -3.67
C VAL A 93 -19.46 -10.75 -2.90
N GLU A 94 -19.18 -10.05 -1.79
CA GLU A 94 -20.21 -9.37 -0.99
C GLU A 94 -20.98 -8.36 -1.85
N THR A 95 -20.26 -7.57 -2.66
CA THR A 95 -20.92 -6.57 -3.50
C THR A 95 -21.83 -7.19 -4.56
N ILE A 96 -21.40 -8.28 -5.19
CA ILE A 96 -22.21 -9.03 -6.16
C ILE A 96 -23.46 -9.60 -5.47
N LEU A 97 -23.30 -10.19 -4.27
CA LEU A 97 -24.40 -10.77 -3.51
C LEU A 97 -25.40 -9.72 -3.00
N ASP A 98 -24.96 -8.50 -2.72
CA ASP A 98 -25.81 -7.38 -2.33
C ASP A 98 -26.67 -6.81 -3.48
N GLY A 99 -26.50 -7.31 -4.71
CA GLY A 99 -27.25 -6.82 -5.87
C GLY A 99 -26.81 -5.44 -6.36
N ARG A 100 -25.67 -4.94 -5.90
CA ARG A 100 -25.15 -3.62 -6.25
C ARG A 100 -24.25 -3.71 -7.48
N GLU A 101 -24.29 -2.66 -8.29
CA GLU A 101 -23.28 -2.45 -9.33
C GLU A 101 -22.11 -1.65 -8.75
N ILE A 102 -20.88 -2.12 -9.01
CA ILE A 102 -19.66 -1.40 -8.66
C ILE A 102 -18.68 -1.31 -9.83
N VAL A 103 -17.76 -0.36 -9.72
CA VAL A 103 -16.62 -0.24 -10.62
C VAL A 103 -15.39 -0.86 -9.97
N VAL A 104 -14.78 -1.83 -10.65
CA VAL A 104 -13.54 -2.48 -10.22
C VAL A 104 -12.52 -2.50 -11.36
N ALA A 105 -11.24 -2.49 -11.01
CA ALA A 105 -10.19 -2.87 -11.95
C ALA A 105 -10.13 -4.40 -12.02
N GLY A 106 -10.67 -4.98 -13.08
CA GLY A 106 -10.79 -6.43 -13.26
C GLY A 106 -10.05 -6.92 -14.51
N GLN A 107 -9.54 -8.15 -14.49
CA GLN A 107 -9.13 -8.83 -15.71
C GLN A 107 -10.33 -9.51 -16.34
N VAL A 108 -10.75 -9.04 -17.51
CA VAL A 108 -11.91 -9.56 -18.25
C VAL A 108 -11.51 -9.97 -19.66
N ALA A 109 -12.23 -10.93 -20.23
CA ALA A 109 -12.10 -11.30 -21.62
C ALA A 109 -12.88 -10.28 -22.47
N LEU A 110 -12.16 -9.55 -23.31
CA LEU A 110 -12.70 -8.55 -24.23
C LEU A 110 -12.92 -9.16 -25.62
N ALA A 111 -13.96 -8.70 -26.29
CA ALA A 111 -14.31 -8.87 -27.69
C ALA A 111 -14.44 -7.50 -28.38
N GLY A 112 -13.47 -6.61 -28.16
CA GLY A 112 -13.41 -5.27 -28.76
C GLY A 112 -14.02 -4.14 -27.93
N GLU A 113 -14.37 -4.36 -26.66
CA GLU A 113 -14.95 -3.33 -25.79
C GLU A 113 -13.94 -2.26 -25.34
N ALA A 114 -12.64 -2.46 -25.56
CA ALA A 114 -11.59 -1.48 -25.30
C ALA A 114 -10.60 -1.37 -26.47
N SER A 115 -9.97 -0.20 -26.63
CA SER A 115 -8.95 0.05 -27.65
C SER A 115 -7.63 0.51 -27.04
N VAL A 116 -6.52 -0.05 -27.55
CA VAL A 116 -5.15 0.30 -27.17
C VAL A 116 -4.36 0.60 -28.45
N GLY A 117 -3.66 1.73 -28.51
CA GLY A 117 -2.96 2.14 -29.74
C GLY A 117 -3.90 2.30 -30.93
N GLY A 118 -5.14 2.72 -30.68
CA GLY A 118 -6.19 2.88 -31.70
C GLY A 118 -6.80 1.58 -32.25
N SER A 119 -6.41 0.41 -31.75
CA SER A 119 -6.94 -0.88 -32.21
C SER A 119 -7.81 -1.55 -31.13
N PRO A 120 -8.98 -2.12 -31.48
CA PRO A 120 -9.79 -2.90 -30.55
C PRO A 120 -9.01 -4.10 -30.00
N VAL A 121 -9.26 -4.45 -28.74
CA VAL A 121 -8.62 -5.59 -28.06
C VAL A 121 -9.58 -6.76 -28.01
N ASP A 122 -9.18 -7.87 -28.63
CA ASP A 122 -9.79 -9.19 -28.47
C ASP A 122 -8.88 -10.07 -27.61
N GLY A 123 -9.26 -10.32 -26.35
CA GLY A 123 -8.44 -11.07 -25.40
C GLY A 123 -8.58 -10.60 -23.95
N VAL A 124 -7.77 -11.15 -23.04
CA VAL A 124 -7.83 -10.80 -21.61
C VAL A 124 -7.01 -9.56 -21.31
N LEU A 125 -7.65 -8.54 -20.73
CA LEU A 125 -6.99 -7.29 -20.31
C LEU A 125 -7.51 -6.84 -18.94
N GLY A 126 -6.63 -6.25 -18.15
CA GLY A 126 -7.00 -5.55 -16.92
C GLY A 126 -7.58 -4.18 -17.24
N VAL A 127 -8.89 -3.99 -17.06
CA VAL A 127 -9.58 -2.73 -17.34
C VAL A 127 -10.60 -2.40 -16.25
N PRO A 128 -10.91 -1.11 -16.02
CA PRO A 128 -12.02 -0.73 -15.15
C PRO A 128 -13.35 -1.21 -15.76
N VAL A 129 -14.11 -1.99 -15.01
CA VAL A 129 -15.41 -2.55 -15.44
C VAL A 129 -16.50 -2.32 -14.43
N VAL A 130 -17.74 -2.23 -14.92
CA VAL A 130 -18.95 -2.34 -14.09
C VAL A 130 -19.23 -3.83 -13.85
N VAL A 131 -19.38 -4.22 -12.58
CA VAL A 131 -19.68 -5.59 -12.14
C VAL A 131 -20.94 -5.59 -11.27
N GLY A 132 -21.82 -6.56 -11.50
CA GLY A 132 -23.01 -6.85 -10.69
C GLY A 132 -23.35 -8.34 -10.66
N PRO A 133 -24.58 -8.72 -10.26
CA PRO A 133 -25.03 -10.12 -10.14
C PRO A 133 -24.88 -10.96 -11.41
N GLU A 134 -25.02 -10.34 -12.58
CA GLU A 134 -24.93 -10.99 -13.89
C GLU A 134 -23.48 -11.06 -14.42
N GLY A 135 -22.49 -10.72 -13.60
CA GLY A 135 -21.10 -10.58 -13.99
C GLY A 135 -20.76 -9.13 -14.38
N TRP A 136 -19.77 -8.97 -15.27
CA TRP A 136 -19.37 -7.65 -15.75
C TRP A 136 -20.14 -7.28 -17.02
N THR A 137 -20.48 -6.00 -17.17
CA THR A 137 -21.39 -5.53 -18.23
C THR A 137 -20.80 -4.45 -19.13
N ARG A 138 -19.81 -3.69 -18.63
CA ARG A 138 -19.27 -2.54 -19.35
C ARG A 138 -17.83 -2.24 -18.96
N VAL A 139 -17.01 -1.87 -19.96
CA VAL A 139 -15.69 -1.27 -19.75
C VAL A 139 -15.81 0.25 -19.60
N LEU A 140 -15.10 0.82 -18.62
CA LEU A 140 -15.02 2.26 -18.33
C LEU A 140 -13.63 2.80 -18.65
N LEU A 141 -13.15 2.51 -19.86
CA LEU A 141 -11.84 2.91 -20.34
C LEU A 141 -12.00 3.71 -21.63
N ASP A 142 -11.56 4.95 -21.61
CA ASP A 142 -11.44 5.75 -22.83
C ASP A 142 -10.31 5.19 -23.71
N PRO A 143 -10.36 5.40 -25.05
CA PRO A 143 -9.31 4.95 -25.95
C PRO A 143 -7.92 5.41 -25.47
N LEU A 144 -7.04 4.44 -25.24
CA LEU A 144 -5.67 4.74 -24.84
C LEU A 144 -4.81 5.00 -26.10
N PRO A 145 -3.92 6.00 -26.06
CA PRO A 145 -3.01 6.31 -27.16
C PRO A 145 -2.06 5.15 -27.48
#